data_AF-A0A1M5Z7X8-F1
#
_entry.id   AF-A0A1M5Z7X8-F1
#
_cell.length_a   1.000
_cell.length_b   1.000
_cell.length_c   1.000
_cell.angle_alpha   90.00
_cell.angle_beta   90.00
_cell.angle_gamma   90.00
#
_symmetry.space_group_name_H-M   'P 1'
#
loop_
_entity.id
_entity.type
_entity.pdbx_description
1 polymer ?
#
loop_
_entity_poly.entity_id
_entity_poly.type
_entity_poly.pdbx_seq_one_letter_code
_entity_poly.pdbx_strand_id
1 'polypeptide(L)'
;MKASRLVQLLHSLTGDPEVVTGEAWLPERLVHAKQLDNYLFLEFDNAPEETQGEEEGRGFVEHEITLIREQIMQIFQEEASLHSKQEAILALILYAHERTSSEVVEMLGHFGENSPINDE
;
A
#
# COMPACT_ATOMS: atom_id res chain seq x y z
N MET A 1 4.96 12.88 -24.30
CA MET A 1 5.26 12.25 -25.61
C MET A 1 4.19 12.67 -26.63
N LYS A 2 4.45 12.73 -27.94
CA LYS A 2 3.41 12.94 -28.97
C LYS A 2 2.73 11.60 -29.33
N ALA A 3 1.44 11.62 -29.66
CA ALA A 3 0.70 10.41 -30.05
C ALA A 3 1.35 9.65 -31.22
N SER A 4 1.90 10.35 -32.20
CA SER A 4 2.64 9.73 -33.31
C SER A 4 3.86 8.92 -32.86
N ARG A 5 4.57 9.37 -31.81
CA ARG A 5 5.71 8.64 -31.26
C ARG A 5 5.24 7.41 -30.46
N LEU A 6 4.12 7.52 -29.75
CA LEU A 6 3.50 6.38 -29.06
C LEU A 6 3.09 5.29 -30.06
N VAL A 7 2.44 5.66 -31.17
CA VAL A 7 2.07 4.74 -32.26
C VAL A 7 3.29 3.99 -32.81
N GLN A 8 4.43 4.68 -33.00
CA GLN A 8 5.66 4.02 -33.44
C GLN A 8 6.18 2.99 -32.43
N LEU A 9 6.06 3.26 -31.12
CA LEU A 9 6.46 2.31 -30.08
C LEU A 9 5.52 1.10 -30.08
N LEU A 10 4.21 1.32 -30.21
CA LEU A 10 3.22 0.23 -30.29
C LEU A 10 3.48 -0.68 -31.50
N HIS A 11 3.84 -0.12 -32.66
CA HIS A 11 4.22 -0.91 -33.84
C HIS A 11 5.52 -1.73 -33.68
N SER A 12 6.34 -1.45 -32.66
CA SER A 12 7.56 -2.22 -32.40
C SER A 12 7.33 -3.44 -31.51
N LEU A 13 6.15 -3.59 -30.92
CA LEU A 13 5.80 -4.71 -30.05
C LEU A 13 5.50 -5.96 -30.87
N THR A 14 5.78 -7.13 -30.29
CA THR A 14 5.40 -8.43 -30.85
C THR A 14 4.17 -8.96 -30.12
N GLY A 15 3.09 -9.24 -30.85
CA GLY A 15 1.83 -9.72 -30.27
C GLY A 15 0.81 -8.59 -30.06
N ASP A 16 -0.20 -8.87 -29.24
CA ASP A 16 -1.32 -7.97 -28.95
C ASP A 16 -1.52 -7.84 -27.42
N PRO A 17 -0.59 -7.18 -26.71
CA PRO A 17 -0.68 -7.01 -25.26
C PRO A 17 -1.73 -5.96 -24.90
N GLU A 18 -2.35 -6.12 -23.74
CA GLU A 18 -3.18 -5.10 -23.12
C GLU A 18 -2.37 -3.84 -22.81
N VAL A 19 -2.95 -2.67 -23.02
CA VAL A 19 -2.33 -1.39 -22.65
C VAL A 19 -2.65 -1.12 -21.19
N VAL A 20 -1.61 -1.16 -20.36
CA VAL A 20 -1.73 -0.99 -18.92
C VAL A 20 -0.87 0.16 -18.40
N THR A 21 -1.25 0.69 -17.24
CA THR A 21 -0.44 1.59 -16.41
C THR A 21 -0.35 1.01 -14.99
N GLY A 22 0.37 1.67 -14.09
CA GLY A 22 0.58 1.20 -12.73
C GLY A 22 1.77 0.24 -12.62
N GLU A 23 1.71 -0.64 -11.61
CA GLU A 23 2.79 -1.61 -11.32
C GLU A 23 2.48 -2.95 -11.97
N ALA A 24 3.52 -3.75 -12.28
CA ALA A 24 3.34 -5.02 -13.00
C ALA A 24 2.44 -6.04 -12.26
N TRP A 25 2.39 -5.95 -10.94
CA TRP A 25 1.57 -6.81 -10.07
C TRP A 25 0.18 -6.22 -9.76
N LEU A 26 -0.09 -4.97 -10.18
CA LEU A 26 -1.41 -4.33 -10.13
C LEU A 26 -1.58 -3.40 -11.35
N PRO A 27 -1.73 -3.98 -12.55
CA PRO A 27 -1.91 -3.20 -13.76
C PRO A 27 -3.31 -2.62 -13.83
N GLU A 28 -3.40 -1.32 -14.09
CA GLU A 28 -4.64 -0.63 -14.44
C GLU A 28 -4.81 -0.69 -15.96
N ARG A 29 -5.95 -1.16 -16.46
CA ARG A 29 -6.17 -1.41 -17.89
C ARG A 29 -6.79 -0.21 -18.58
N LEU A 30 -6.33 0.10 -19.79
CA LEU A 30 -6.90 1.19 -20.59
C LEU A 30 -8.31 0.82 -21.04
N VAL A 31 -9.33 1.43 -20.43
CA VAL A 31 -10.73 1.18 -20.75
C VAL A 31 -11.31 2.20 -21.74
N HIS A 32 -10.74 3.41 -21.78
CA HIS A 32 -11.20 4.43 -22.72
C HIS A 32 -10.06 5.34 -23.19
N ALA A 33 -10.15 5.79 -24.45
CA ALA A 33 -9.25 6.77 -25.01
C ALA A 33 -10.06 7.82 -25.78
N LYS A 34 -9.77 9.10 -25.51
CA LYS A 34 -10.46 10.24 -26.13
C LYS A 34 -9.47 11.31 -26.54
N GLN A 35 -9.57 11.76 -27.79
CA GLN A 35 -8.89 12.98 -28.22
C GLN A 35 -9.76 14.20 -27.90
N LEU A 36 -9.14 15.21 -27.29
CA LEU A 36 -9.72 16.53 -27.11
C LEU A 36 -8.69 17.56 -27.56
N ASP A 37 -9.03 18.31 -28.61
CA ASP A 37 -8.13 19.23 -29.32
C ASP A 37 -6.79 18.55 -29.69
N ASN A 38 -5.69 19.04 -29.12
CA ASN A 38 -4.32 18.57 -29.37
C ASN A 38 -3.82 17.55 -28.32
N TYR A 39 -4.71 17.07 -27.43
CA TYR A 39 -4.37 16.17 -26.33
C TYR A 39 -5.09 14.83 -26.49
N LEU A 40 -4.38 13.75 -26.14
CA LEU A 40 -4.94 12.41 -26.03
C LEU A 40 -5.11 12.10 -24.54
N PHE A 41 -6.34 11.87 -24.13
CA PHE A 41 -6.71 11.44 -22.78
C PHE A 41 -6.91 9.93 -22.79
N LEU A 42 -6.34 9.28 -21.78
CA LEU A 42 -6.38 7.84 -21.57
C LEU A 42 -6.97 7.61 -20.19
N GLU A 43 -8.02 6.79 -20.11
CA GLU A 43 -8.70 6.44 -18.87
C GLU A 43 -8.46 4.96 -18.60
N PHE A 44 -7.91 4.70 -17.42
CA PHE A 44 -7.62 3.36 -16.95
C PHE A 44 -8.61 2.98 -15.86
N ASP A 45 -8.93 1.69 -15.75
CA ASP A 45 -9.75 1.20 -14.64
C ASP A 45 -8.98 1.23 -13.32
N ASN A 46 -9.72 1.23 -12.21
CA ASN A 46 -9.18 1.02 -10.87
C ASN A 46 -9.35 -0.44 -10.43
N ALA A 47 -9.41 -1.38 -11.39
CA ALA A 47 -9.81 -2.74 -11.07
C ALA A 47 -8.65 -3.46 -10.36
N PRO A 48 -8.81 -3.88 -9.09
CA PRO A 48 -7.92 -4.90 -8.56
C PRO A 48 -8.16 -6.16 -9.39
N GLU A 49 -7.17 -6.58 -10.17
CA GLU A 49 -7.25 -7.90 -10.79
C GLU A 49 -7.33 -8.95 -9.67
N GLU A 50 -8.44 -9.71 -9.63
CA GLU A 50 -8.63 -10.84 -8.69
C GLU A 50 -7.67 -12.01 -8.96
N THR A 51 -6.81 -11.91 -9.98
CA THR A 51 -5.78 -12.91 -10.26
C THR A 51 -4.58 -12.74 -9.36
N GLN A 52 -4.74 -13.31 -8.17
CA GLN A 52 -3.71 -13.83 -7.29
C GLN A 52 -2.42 -14.19 -8.04
N GLY A 53 -1.36 -13.46 -7.75
CA GLY A 53 0.02 -13.83 -8.01
C GLY A 53 0.81 -13.56 -6.74
N GLU A 54 1.30 -14.63 -6.12
CA GLU A 54 2.14 -14.65 -4.93
C GLU A 54 3.39 -13.77 -5.13
N GLU A 55 3.34 -12.50 -4.77
CA GLU A 55 4.55 -11.73 -4.48
C GLU A 55 4.27 -10.73 -3.35
N GLU A 56 4.94 -10.98 -2.24
CA GLU A 56 4.95 -10.26 -0.98
C GLU A 56 5.18 -8.75 -1.21
N GLY A 57 4.11 -7.96 -1.25
CA GLY A 57 4.27 -6.52 -1.49
C GLY A 57 3.24 -5.59 -0.87
N ARG A 58 2.17 -6.08 -0.23
CA ARG A 58 1.14 -5.22 0.38
C ARG A 58 0.52 -5.79 1.66
N GLY A 59 1.34 -6.40 2.51
CA GLY A 59 0.86 -6.93 3.79
C GLY A 59 1.95 -6.94 4.84
N PHE A 60 1.53 -7.03 6.09
CA PHE A 60 2.43 -7.30 7.19
C PHE A 60 2.88 -8.77 7.11
N VAL A 61 4.20 -9.04 7.14
CA VAL A 61 4.72 -10.41 7.29
C VAL A 61 4.50 -10.91 8.72
N GLU A 62 4.68 -12.21 9.00
CA GLU A 62 4.38 -12.80 10.32
C GLU A 62 5.05 -12.06 11.50
N HIS A 63 6.30 -11.61 11.31
CA HIS A 63 7.00 -10.83 12.33
C HIS A 63 6.32 -9.50 12.62
N GLU A 64 5.87 -8.79 11.59
CA GLU A 64 5.21 -7.49 11.72
C GLU A 64 3.81 -7.62 12.32
N ILE A 65 3.07 -8.67 11.95
CA ILE A 65 1.81 -9.03 12.59
C ILE A 65 2.02 -9.30 14.09
N THR A 66 3.13 -9.93 14.45
CA THR A 66 3.48 -10.20 15.86
C THR A 66 3.72 -8.88 16.62
N LEU A 67 4.47 -7.94 16.05
CA LEU A 67 4.70 -6.63 16.66
C LEU A 67 3.40 -5.83 16.86
N ILE A 68 2.50 -5.85 15.88
CA ILE A 68 1.19 -5.19 15.99
C ILE A 68 0.35 -5.82 17.10
N ARG A 69 0.36 -7.16 17.21
CA ARG A 69 -0.35 -7.88 18.30
C ARG A 69 0.19 -7.51 19.66
N GLU A 70 1.51 -7.44 19.81
CA GLU A 70 2.17 -7.04 21.06
C GLU A 70 1.78 -5.61 21.45
N GLN A 71 1.81 -4.66 20.52
CA GLN A 71 1.40 -3.28 20.79
C GLN A 71 -0.07 -3.18 21.21
N ILE A 72 -0.96 -3.87 20.50
CA ILE A 72 -2.39 -3.90 20.85
C ILE A 72 -2.59 -4.49 22.25
N MET A 73 -1.86 -5.57 22.57
CA MET A 73 -1.91 -6.19 23.88
C MET A 73 -1.40 -5.23 24.97
N GLN A 74 -0.34 -4.48 24.72
CA GLN A 74 0.17 -3.46 25.63
C GLN A 74 -0.89 -2.40 25.92
N ILE A 75 -1.57 -1.88 24.89
CA ILE A 75 -2.69 -0.92 25.08
C ILE A 75 -3.78 -1.52 25.98
N PHE A 76 -4.09 -2.81 25.83
CA PHE A 76 -5.06 -3.48 26.70
C PHE A 76 -4.57 -3.69 28.12
N GLN A 77 -3.27 -3.93 28.33
CA GLN A 77 -2.67 -4.18 29.63
C GLN A 77 -2.36 -2.91 30.43
N GLU A 78 -2.20 -1.76 29.77
CA GLU A 78 -1.99 -0.48 30.45
C GLU A 78 -3.11 -0.16 31.45
N GLU A 79 -2.74 0.37 32.62
CA GLU A 79 -3.70 0.92 33.60
C GLU A 79 -4.26 2.27 33.13
N ALA A 80 -4.98 2.25 32.01
CA ALA A 80 -5.62 3.40 31.40
C ALA A 80 -7.15 3.22 31.33
N SER A 81 -7.87 4.33 31.22
CA SER A 81 -9.32 4.31 31.05
C SER A 81 -9.71 3.63 29.73
N LEU A 82 -10.92 3.06 29.67
CA LEU A 82 -11.43 2.46 28.42
C LEU A 82 -11.43 3.45 27.26
N HIS A 83 -11.75 4.73 27.53
CA HIS A 83 -11.68 5.80 26.55
C HIS A 83 -10.26 6.02 26.03
N SER A 84 -9.26 6.07 26.91
CA SER A 84 -7.85 6.23 26.52
C SER A 84 -7.38 5.08 25.62
N LYS A 85 -7.79 3.85 25.92
CA LYS A 85 -7.48 2.66 25.10
C LYS A 85 -8.16 2.72 23.74
N GLN A 86 -9.43 3.17 23.69
CA GLN A 86 -10.16 3.39 22.45
C GLN A 86 -9.44 4.40 21.55
N GLU A 87 -9.01 5.54 22.12
CA GLU A 87 -8.29 6.58 21.37
C GLU A 87 -6.93 6.09 20.87
N ALA A 88 -6.20 5.30 21.66
CA ALA A 88 -4.93 4.72 21.24
C ALA A 88 -5.09 3.76 20.05
N ILE A 89 -6.11 2.88 20.09
CA ILE A 89 -6.42 1.98 18.97
C ILE A 89 -6.86 2.77 17.73
N LEU A 90 -7.69 3.79 17.89
CA LEU A 90 -8.13 4.65 16.79
C LEU A 90 -6.94 5.35 16.13
N ALA A 91 -6.03 5.92 16.93
CA ALA A 91 -4.83 6.58 16.44
C ALA A 91 -3.93 5.62 15.64
N LEU A 92 -3.78 4.37 16.11
CA LEU A 92 -3.01 3.34 15.40
C LEU A 92 -3.62 3.02 14.03
N ILE A 93 -4.95 2.90 13.95
CA ILE A 93 -5.66 2.63 12.68
C ILE A 93 -5.51 3.80 11.70
N LEU A 94 -5.70 5.04 12.18
CA LEU A 94 -5.57 6.23 11.34
C LEU A 94 -4.14 6.38 10.80
N TYR A 95 -3.14 6.15 11.65
CA TYR A 95 -1.74 6.16 11.23
C TYR A 95 -1.44 5.10 10.18
N ALA A 96 -1.92 3.87 10.37
CA ALA A 96 -1.71 2.78 9.43
C ALA A 96 -2.42 2.98 8.09
N HIS A 97 -3.54 3.71 8.06
CA HIS A 97 -4.24 4.03 6.83
C HIS A 97 -3.48 5.06 5.97
N GLU A 98 -2.76 5.98 6.58
CA GLU A 98 -2.06 7.08 5.90
C GLU A 98 -0.61 6.75 5.52
N ARG A 99 -0.09 5.58 5.92
CA ARG A 99 1.33 5.21 5.82
C ARG A 99 1.53 3.83 5.20
N THR A 100 2.75 3.58 4.73
CA THR A 100 3.17 2.24 4.28
C THR A 100 3.34 1.29 5.46
N SER A 101 3.24 -0.02 5.22
CA SER A 101 3.41 -1.05 6.27
C SER A 101 4.78 -0.96 6.96
N SER A 102 5.85 -0.65 6.23
CA SER A 102 7.19 -0.47 6.80
C SER A 102 7.27 0.75 7.74
N GLU A 103 6.64 1.87 7.39
CA GLU A 103 6.59 3.06 8.26
C GLU A 103 5.73 2.84 9.51
N VAL A 104 4.75 1.94 9.44
CA VAL A 104 3.97 1.48 10.60
C VAL A 104 4.83 0.65 11.53
N VAL A 105 5.58 -0.31 10.99
CA VAL A 105 6.42 -1.20 11.78
C VAL A 105 7.59 -0.47 12.41
N GLU A 106 8.23 0.48 11.71
CA GLU A 106 9.31 1.29 12.26
C GLU A 106 8.84 2.13 13.46
N MET A 107 7.65 2.75 13.33
CA MET A 107 7.03 3.47 14.43
C MET A 107 6.76 2.56 15.63
N LEU A 108 6.23 1.35 15.39
CA LEU A 108 5.98 0.36 16.45
C LEU A 108 7.27 -0.14 17.11
N GLY A 109 8.33 -0.36 16.34
CA GLY A 109 9.64 -0.79 16.86
C GLY A 109 10.25 0.22 17.84
N HIS A 110 10.07 1.52 17.59
CA HIS A 110 10.53 2.57 18.52
C HIS A 110 9.79 2.62 19.86
N PHE A 111 8.56 2.08 19.94
CA PHE A 111 7.87 1.94 21.22
C PHE A 111 8.42 0.77 22.05
N GLY A 112 8.93 -0.29 21.41
CA GLY A 112 9.54 -1.44 22.07
C GLY A 112 10.95 -1.19 22.63
N GLU A 113 11.76 -0.34 21.97
CA GLU A 113 13.15 -0.05 22.39
C GLU A 113 13.26 0.97 23.54
N ASN A 114 12.20 1.72 23.84
CA ASN A 114 12.20 2.73 24.91
C ASN A 114 11.68 2.19 26.26
N SER A 115 11.69 0.87 26.48
CA SER A 115 11.46 0.31 27.82
C SER A 115 12.76 0.36 28.62
N PRO A 116 12.93 1.25 29.62
CA PRO A 116 14.03 1.08 30.56
C PRO A 116 13.61 -0.06 31.47
N ILE A 117 14.33 -1.19 31.44
CA ILE A 117 14.57 -2.15 32.54
C ILE A 117 15.08 -3.45 31.92
N ASN A 118 16.41 -3.61 31.90
CA ASN A 118 17.14 -4.72 32.51
C ASN A 118 18.63 -4.62 32.15
N ASP A 119 19.33 -3.71 32.83
CA ASP A 119 20.74 -3.97 33.17
C ASP A 119 20.71 -4.76 34.50
N GLU A 120 20.93 -6.07 34.43
CA GLU A 120 21.50 -6.85 35.53
C GLU A 120 23.03 -6.85 35.43
#